data_AF-S9WSX1-F1
#
_entry.id   AF-S9WSX1-F1
#
_cell.length_a   1.000
_cell.length_b   1.000
_cell.length_c   1.000
_cell.angle_alpha   90.00
_cell.angle_beta   90.00
_cell.angle_gamma   90.00
#
_symmetry.space_group_name_H-M   'P 1'
#
loop_
_entity.id
_entity.type
_entity.pdbx_description
1 polymer ?
#
loop_
_entity_poly.entity_id
_entity_poly.type
_entity_poly.pdbx_seq_one_letter_code
_entity_poly.pdbx_strand_id
1 'polypeptide(L)'
;MTDTFACITIGLSGGCELLFNHQHEIKIENAVPKNSTLQDLVSFLDENHYIKERKELFLDAAGAYVRPGVLVLINNCDSEVYGGASYGLQEGDEIEFISTLHGG
;
A
#
# COMPACT_ATOMS: atom_id res chain seq x y z
N MET A 1 -23.80 6.93 3.73
CA MET A 1 -22.47 7.51 3.45
C MET A 1 -21.48 6.60 4.15
N THR A 2 -20.55 6.00 3.42
CA THR A 2 -19.51 5.15 4.03
C THR A 2 -18.57 6.07 4.82
N ASP A 3 -18.31 5.76 6.08
CA ASP A 3 -17.35 6.50 6.89
C ASP A 3 -15.95 6.15 6.40
N THR A 4 -15.19 7.16 5.95
CA THR A 4 -13.86 7.00 5.36
C THR A 4 -12.82 7.74 6.21
N PHE A 5 -11.56 7.31 6.13
CA PHE A 5 -10.44 8.04 6.71
C PHE A 5 -10.30 9.40 6.01
N ALA A 6 -10.02 10.46 6.78
CA ALA A 6 -9.78 11.78 6.21
C ALA A 6 -8.53 11.78 5.33
N CYS A 7 -7.46 11.09 5.75
CA CYS A 7 -6.28 10.87 4.92
C CYS A 7 -5.51 9.61 5.34
N ILE A 8 -5.07 8.84 4.34
CA ILE A 8 -4.01 7.82 4.44
C ILE A 8 -2.87 8.25 3.53
N THR A 9 -1.64 8.24 4.05
CA THR A 9 -0.44 8.57 3.27
C THR A 9 0.26 7.30 2.85
N ILE A 10 0.66 7.22 1.58
CA ILE A 10 1.38 6.08 1.03
C ILE A 10 2.75 6.55 0.57
N GLY A 11 3.80 6.04 1.20
CA GLY A 11 5.18 6.19 0.78
C GLY A 11 5.58 5.08 -0.20
N LEU A 12 6.38 5.44 -1.21
CA LEU A 12 6.88 4.53 -2.22
C LEU A 12 8.39 4.69 -2.34
N SER A 13 9.12 3.60 -2.17
CA SER A 13 10.57 3.59 -2.26
C SER A 13 11.14 2.26 -2.78
N GLY A 14 12.46 2.21 -3.01
CA GLY A 14 13.14 0.99 -3.46
C GLY A 14 12.78 0.55 -4.89
N GLY A 15 12.27 1.45 -5.74
CA GLY A 15 11.81 1.13 -7.09
C GLY A 15 10.31 0.91 -7.19
N CYS A 16 9.57 0.91 -6.07
CA CYS A 16 8.10 0.91 -6.10
C CYS A 16 7.56 2.16 -6.81
N GLU A 17 8.26 3.30 -6.77
CA GLU A 17 7.80 4.55 -7.39
C GLU A 17 7.54 4.39 -8.89
N LEU A 18 8.36 3.56 -9.56
CA LEU A 18 8.23 3.24 -10.98
C LEU A 18 6.88 2.62 -11.31
N LEU A 19 6.32 1.82 -10.39
CA LEU A 19 5.05 1.15 -10.57
C LEU A 19 3.87 2.11 -10.39
N PHE A 20 4.10 3.28 -9.79
CA PHE A 20 3.11 4.31 -9.49
C PHE A 20 3.42 5.63 -10.21
N ASN A 21 3.93 5.55 -11.45
CA ASN A 21 4.21 6.73 -12.29
C ASN A 21 5.20 7.73 -11.64
N HIS A 22 6.29 7.21 -11.08
CA HIS A 22 7.37 7.96 -10.44
C HIS A 22 6.95 8.82 -9.24
N GLN A 23 5.84 8.46 -8.59
CA GLN A 23 5.41 9.10 -7.34
C GLN A 23 6.13 8.47 -6.15
N HIS A 24 6.73 9.31 -5.29
CA HIS A 24 7.30 8.88 -4.00
C HIS A 24 6.27 8.88 -2.87
N GLU A 25 5.20 9.66 -3.03
CA GLU A 25 4.14 9.81 -2.03
C GLU A 25 2.78 9.95 -2.73
N ILE A 26 1.78 9.27 -2.19
CA ILE A 26 0.38 9.38 -2.61
C ILE A 26 -0.47 9.62 -1.37
N LYS A 27 -1.33 10.65 -1.42
CA LYS A 27 -2.33 10.90 -0.37
C LYS A 27 -3.70 10.49 -0.86
N ILE A 28 -4.36 9.64 -0.09
CA ILE A 28 -5.73 9.20 -0.37
C ILE A 28 -6.65 9.81 0.67
N GLU A 29 -7.46 10.76 0.21
CA GLU A 29 -8.35 11.54 1.08
C GLU A 29 -9.79 11.09 0.95
N ASN A 30 -10.46 10.88 2.07
CA ASN A 30 -11.91 10.59 2.16
C ASN A 30 -12.40 9.42 1.31
N ALA A 31 -11.53 8.48 0.93
CA ALA A 31 -11.88 7.38 0.02
C ALA A 31 -11.79 5.98 0.65
N VAL A 32 -10.84 5.75 1.56
CA VAL A 32 -10.64 4.44 2.21
C VAL A 32 -11.62 4.29 3.39
N PRO A 33 -12.48 3.26 3.44
CA PRO A 33 -13.41 3.04 4.55
C PRO A 33 -12.71 2.83 5.89
N LYS A 34 -13.26 3.35 7.00
CA LYS A 34 -12.62 3.27 8.34
C LYS A 34 -12.47 1.87 8.92
N ASN A 35 -13.16 0.88 8.36
CA ASN A 35 -13.06 -0.53 8.74
C ASN A 35 -12.10 -1.34 7.85
N SER A 36 -11.31 -0.65 7.01
CA SER A 36 -10.37 -1.29 6.09
C SER A 36 -9.13 -1.79 6.80
N THR A 37 -8.67 -2.94 6.36
CA THR A 37 -7.36 -3.50 6.71
C THR A 37 -6.27 -3.03 5.75
N LEU A 38 -5.01 -3.33 6.07
CA LEU A 38 -3.90 -3.14 5.13
C LEU A 38 -4.15 -3.90 3.82
N GLN A 39 -4.73 -5.10 3.89
CA GLN A 39 -5.11 -5.87 2.70
C GLN A 39 -6.16 -5.15 1.85
N ASP A 40 -7.18 -4.58 2.48
CA ASP A 40 -8.22 -3.82 1.77
C ASP A 40 -7.63 -2.58 1.10
N LEU A 41 -6.62 -1.94 1.70
CA LEU A 41 -5.90 -0.83 1.06
C LEU A 41 -5.15 -1.27 -0.20
N VAL A 42 -4.47 -2.42 -0.16
CA VAL A 42 -3.76 -2.95 -1.32
C VAL A 42 -4.73 -3.25 -2.46
N SER A 43 -5.87 -3.89 -2.15
CA SER A 43 -6.94 -4.11 -3.13
C SER A 43 -7.50 -2.78 -3.66
N PHE A 44 -7.72 -1.80 -2.78
CA PHE A 44 -8.17 -0.46 -3.17
C PHE A 44 -7.20 0.21 -4.16
N LEU A 45 -5.88 0.10 -3.95
CA LEU A 45 -4.87 0.66 -4.85
C LEU A 45 -4.92 0.03 -6.24
N ASP A 46 -5.14 -1.28 -6.31
CA ASP A 46 -5.25 -2.00 -7.58
C ASP A 46 -6.53 -1.65 -8.34
N GLU A 47 -7.67 -1.69 -7.63
CA GLU A 47 -9.02 -1.42 -8.16
C GLU A 47 -9.17 0.02 -8.63
N ASN A 48 -8.60 0.98 -7.91
CA ASN A 48 -8.64 2.41 -8.26
C ASN A 48 -7.48 2.82 -9.19
N HIS A 49 -6.77 1.85 -9.75
CA HIS A 49 -5.72 2.05 -10.76
C HIS A 49 -4.57 2.95 -10.27
N TYR A 50 -4.20 2.92 -9.00
CA TYR A 50 -3.00 3.60 -8.50
C TYR A 50 -1.71 2.92 -9.00
N ILE A 51 -1.72 1.59 -9.11
CA ILE A 51 -0.63 0.82 -9.71
C ILE A 51 -0.71 0.95 -11.24
N LYS A 52 0.23 1.68 -11.84
CA LYS A 52 0.25 2.08 -13.26
C LYS A 52 1.02 1.13 -14.16
N GLU A 53 2.09 0.52 -13.66
CA GLU A 53 2.96 -0.35 -14.44
C GLU A 53 3.23 -1.66 -13.73
N ARG A 54 3.38 -2.74 -14.52
CA ARG A 54 3.92 -4.05 -14.10
C ARG A 54 3.38 -4.50 -12.74
N LYS A 55 2.05 -4.60 -12.61
CA LYS A 55 1.33 -4.94 -11.37
C LYS A 55 1.85 -6.24 -10.74
N GLU A 56 2.27 -7.19 -11.56
CA GLU A 56 2.89 -8.47 -11.18
C GLU A 56 4.22 -8.33 -10.41
N LEU A 57 4.83 -7.14 -10.40
CA LEU A 57 6.02 -6.83 -9.59
C LEU A 57 5.66 -6.32 -8.19
N PHE A 58 4.43 -5.82 -8.01
CA PHE A 58 3.91 -5.33 -6.73
C PHE A 58 3.05 -6.37 -6.03
N LEU A 59 2.16 -7.03 -6.77
CA LEU A 59 1.22 -8.03 -6.27
C LEU A 59 1.72 -9.45 -6.53
N ASP A 60 1.22 -10.40 -5.75
CA ASP A 60 1.46 -11.83 -5.96
C ASP A 60 0.80 -12.37 -7.24
N ALA A 61 1.03 -13.65 -7.55
CA ALA A 61 0.51 -14.27 -8.77
C ALA A 61 -1.04 -14.33 -8.81
N ALA A 62 -1.70 -14.24 -7.65
CA ALA A 62 -3.15 -14.17 -7.56
C ALA A 62 -3.68 -12.73 -7.71
N GLY A 63 -2.80 -11.72 -7.69
CA GLY A 63 -3.17 -10.32 -7.68
C GLY A 63 -3.84 -9.88 -6.38
N ALA A 64 -3.74 -10.70 -5.32
CA ALA A 64 -4.48 -10.47 -4.09
C ALA A 64 -3.59 -9.77 -3.06
N TYR A 65 -2.38 -10.27 -2.84
CA TYR A 65 -1.50 -9.80 -1.76
C TYR A 65 -0.28 -9.07 -2.30
N VAL A 66 0.36 -8.26 -1.46
CA VAL A 66 1.68 -7.69 -1.75
C VAL A 66 2.70 -8.84 -1.91
N ARG A 67 3.54 -8.75 -2.93
CA ARG A 67 4.55 -9.77 -3.24
C ARG A 67 5.61 -9.85 -2.12
N PRO A 68 6.13 -11.04 -1.76
CA PRO A 68 7.17 -11.20 -0.72
C PRO A 68 8.51 -10.44 -0.92
N GLY A 69 8.68 -9.73 -2.03
CA GLY A 69 9.82 -8.84 -2.32
C GLY A 69 9.53 -7.36 -2.13
N VAL A 70 8.39 -7.03 -1.51
CA VAL A 70 8.01 -5.67 -1.15
C VAL A 70 7.79 -5.67 0.36
N LEU A 71 8.61 -4.91 1.08
CA LEU A 71 8.47 -4.68 2.50
C LEU A 71 7.39 -3.61 2.71
N VAL A 72 6.53 -3.83 3.71
CA VAL A 72 5.48 -2.88 4.07
C VAL A 72 5.72 -2.37 5.49
N LEU A 73 5.82 -1.05 5.62
CA LEU A 73 5.93 -0.38 6.92
C LEU A 73 4.63 0.36 7.24
N ILE A 74 4.25 0.33 8.51
CA ILE A 74 3.17 1.15 9.08
C ILE A 74 3.84 2.10 10.07
N ASN A 75 3.76 3.40 9.81
CA ASN A 75 4.36 4.46 10.64
C ASN A 75 5.84 4.17 10.98
N ASN A 76 6.64 3.84 9.95
CA ASN A 76 8.07 3.49 10.05
C ASN A 76 8.39 2.20 10.82
N CYS A 77 7.41 1.33 11.05
CA CYS A 77 7.59 0.06 11.73
C CYS A 77 7.07 -1.10 10.87
N ASP A 78 7.76 -2.24 10.91
CA ASP A 78 7.43 -3.42 10.11
C ASP A 78 5.98 -3.87 10.35
N SER A 79 5.20 -3.97 9.26
CA SER A 79 3.78 -4.31 9.34
C SER A 79 3.53 -5.66 10.00
N GLU A 80 4.47 -6.61 9.89
CA GLU A 80 4.37 -7.94 10.51
C GLU A 80 4.26 -7.86 12.04
N VAL A 81 4.82 -6.83 12.67
CA VAL A 81 4.70 -6.60 14.11
C VAL A 81 3.25 -6.27 14.52
N TYR A 82 2.48 -5.68 13.61
CA TYR A 82 1.08 -5.31 13.81
C TYR A 82 0.07 -6.31 13.22
N GLY A 83 0.53 -7.47 12.76
CA GLY A 83 -0.31 -8.50 12.14
C GLY A 83 -0.41 -8.41 10.61
N GLY A 84 0.47 -7.64 9.99
CA GLY A 84 0.66 -7.57 8.53
C GLY A 84 -0.63 -7.19 7.81
N ALA A 85 -1.03 -8.01 6.85
CA ALA A 85 -2.22 -7.81 6.01
C ALA A 85 -3.53 -7.60 6.81
N SER A 86 -3.63 -8.15 8.03
CA SER A 86 -4.81 -8.04 8.89
C SER A 86 -4.84 -6.79 9.77
N TYR A 87 -3.80 -5.96 9.73
CA TYR A 87 -3.78 -4.71 10.48
C TYR A 87 -4.95 -3.82 10.07
N GLY A 88 -5.76 -3.40 11.04
CA GLY A 88 -6.84 -2.43 10.83
C GLY A 88 -6.26 -1.02 10.76
N LEU A 89 -6.46 -0.36 9.62
CA LEU A 89 -5.95 1.00 9.39
C LEU A 89 -6.50 1.99 10.41
N GLN A 90 -5.73 3.05 10.64
CA GLN A 90 -6.09 4.15 11.52
C GLN A 90 -5.99 5.49 10.78
N GLU A 91 -6.73 6.46 11.30
CA GLU A 91 -6.72 7.82 10.76
C GLU A 91 -5.30 8.41 10.82
N GLY A 92 -4.81 8.89 9.68
CA GLY A 92 -3.47 9.48 9.59
C GLY A 92 -2.32 8.47 9.49
N ASP A 93 -2.60 7.18 9.29
CA ASP A 93 -1.53 6.20 9.07
C ASP A 93 -0.69 6.54 7.82
N GLU A 94 0.62 6.31 7.97
CA GLU A 94 1.60 6.32 6.89
C GLU A 94 2.01 4.89 6.55
N ILE A 95 1.71 4.48 5.32
CA ILE A 95 1.99 3.13 4.82
C ILE A 95 3.11 3.24 3.78
N GLU A 96 4.27 2.67 4.04
CA GLU A 96 5.38 2.68 3.07
C GLU A 96 5.53 1.32 2.40
N PHE A 97 5.59 1.30 1.06
CA PHE A 97 5.95 0.13 0.28
C PHE A 97 7.37 0.29 -0.27
N ILE A 98 8.26 -0.64 0.11
CA ILE A 98 9.66 -0.63 -0.27
C ILE A 98 9.96 -1.90 -1.05
N SER A 99 10.29 -1.79 -2.34
CA SER A 99 10.75 -2.99 -3.03
C SER A 99 12.17 -3.36 -2.63
N THR A 100 12.37 -4.59 -2.20
CA THR A 100 13.66 -5.14 -1.76
C THR A 100 14.35 -5.97 -2.83
N LEU A 101 13.67 -6.26 -3.95
CA LEU A 101 14.16 -7.15 -5.01
C LEU A 101 14.48 -6.45 -6.34
N HIS A 102 14.03 -5.21 -6.58
CA HIS A 102 14.17 -4.55 -7.88
C HIS A 102 15.40 -3.65 -8.01
N GLY A 103 16.46 -3.94 -7.25
CA GLY A 103 17.76 -3.29 -7.40
C GLY A 103 18.53 -3.80 -8.60
N GLY A 104 18.23 -3.28 -9.81
CA GLY A 104 18.98 -3.56 -11.04
C GLY A 104 18.23 -3.25 -12.31
#